data_AF-A0A7W7DB75-F1
#
_entry.id   AF-A0A7W7DB75-F1
#
_cell.length_a   1.000
_cell.length_b   1.000
_cell.length_c   1.000
_cell.angle_alpha   90.00
_cell.angle_beta   90.00
_cell.angle_gamma   90.00
#
_symmetry.space_group_name_H-M   'P 1'
#
loop_
_entity.id
_entity.type
_entity.pdbx_description
1 polymer ?
#
loop_
_entity_poly.entity_id
_entity_poly.type
_entity_poly.pdbx_seq_one_letter_code
_entity_poly.pdbx_strand_id
1 'polypeptide(L)'
;MNQDISTALYVVNRYWSSHWRQFFTGRYTRPTVFGGYARGYRRPPVCGGKRLAYMNAFYCRPGDYIAWDLGLMRDGYSSGDAWVYLIIAHEWGHAVQARLNAGLVSRAKELQADCLAGAVLYGAAYDGTLRFESGDVEELADALTELADETPWTDVGDHGNATQRVSSFTQGARYGVYGCLPSS
;
A
#
# COMPACT_ATOMS: atom_id res chain seq x y z
N MET A 1 1.89 -4.74 -16.46
CA MET A 1 1.13 -5.12 -15.24
C MET A 1 1.71 -6.33 -14.49
N ASN A 2 1.75 -7.55 -15.03
CA ASN A 2 2.23 -8.72 -14.23
C ASN A 2 3.70 -8.57 -13.75
N GLN A 3 4.56 -7.99 -14.59
CA GLN A 3 5.93 -7.66 -14.21
C GLN A 3 5.95 -6.62 -13.08
N ASP A 4 5.15 -5.55 -13.21
CA ASP A 4 5.06 -4.47 -12.22
C ASP A 4 4.54 -4.97 -10.87
N ILE A 5 3.56 -5.87 -10.88
CA ILE A 5 3.10 -6.56 -9.66
C ILE A 5 4.27 -7.31 -9.02
N SER A 6 5.02 -8.10 -9.80
CA SER A 6 6.16 -8.86 -9.27
C SER A 6 7.25 -7.93 -8.73
N THR A 7 7.55 -6.84 -9.43
CA THR A 7 8.53 -5.84 -9.01
C THR A 7 8.08 -5.13 -7.74
N ALA A 8 6.83 -4.65 -7.68
CA ALA A 8 6.27 -4.00 -6.51
C ALA A 8 6.36 -4.90 -5.27
N LEU A 9 5.89 -6.16 -5.37
CA LEU A 9 5.98 -7.14 -4.27
C LEU A 9 7.42 -7.38 -3.83
N TYR A 10 8.36 -7.48 -4.78
CA TYR A 10 9.79 -7.65 -4.48
C TYR A 10 10.35 -6.44 -3.74
N VAL A 11 10.11 -5.24 -4.27
CA VAL A 11 10.61 -3.96 -3.77
C VAL A 11 10.16 -3.72 -2.34
N VAL A 12 8.85 -3.79 -2.08
CA VAL A 12 8.31 -3.51 -0.74
C VAL A 12 8.79 -4.54 0.28
N ASN A 13 8.84 -5.83 -0.11
CA ASN A 13 9.34 -6.88 0.76
C ASN A 13 10.84 -6.71 1.06
N ARG A 14 11.63 -6.35 0.04
CA ARG A 14 13.08 -6.19 0.15
C ARG A 14 13.40 -5.02 1.07
N TYR A 15 12.73 -3.88 0.91
CA TYR A 15 12.91 -2.70 1.75
C TYR A 15 12.64 -3.03 3.22
N TRP A 16 11.47 -3.58 3.54
CA TRP A 16 11.15 -3.92 4.93
C TRP A 16 12.09 -4.99 5.50
N SER A 17 12.48 -5.99 4.71
CA SER A 17 13.45 -7.00 5.16
C SER A 17 14.83 -6.41 5.47
N SER A 18 15.27 -5.38 4.75
CA SER A 18 16.58 -4.74 4.95
C SER A 18 16.56 -3.74 6.11
N HIS A 19 15.50 -2.95 6.20
CA HIS A 19 15.47 -1.76 7.07
C HIS A 19 14.69 -1.96 8.37
N TRP A 20 13.99 -3.09 8.58
CA TRP A 20 13.16 -3.29 9.78
C TRP A 20 13.87 -2.94 11.08
N ARG A 21 15.09 -3.46 11.27
CA ARG A 21 15.87 -3.27 12.50
C ARG A 21 16.40 -1.86 12.69
N GLN A 22 16.31 -1.01 11.66
CA GLN A 22 16.66 0.40 11.75
C GLN A 22 15.54 1.22 12.39
N PHE A 23 14.29 0.77 12.26
CA PHE A 23 13.10 1.49 12.72
C PHE A 23 12.39 0.83 13.90
N PHE A 24 12.40 -0.50 13.96
CA PHE A 24 11.58 -1.27 14.87
C PHE A 24 12.36 -2.40 15.54
N THR A 25 11.87 -2.80 16.71
CA THR A 25 12.35 -3.98 17.42
C THR A 25 11.73 -5.27 16.82
N GLY A 26 12.21 -6.43 17.27
CA GLY A 26 11.69 -7.71 16.81
C GLY A 26 12.18 -8.14 15.42
N ARG A 27 11.36 -8.95 14.73
CA ARG A 27 11.66 -9.51 13.41
C ARG A 27 10.55 -9.13 12.44
N TYR A 28 10.92 -8.62 11.27
CA TYR A 28 10.01 -8.52 10.15
C TYR A 28 9.59 -9.91 9.67
N THR A 29 8.30 -10.09 9.48
CA THR A 29 7.70 -11.21 8.76
C THR A 29 6.91 -10.66 7.59
N ARG A 30 7.07 -11.14 6.37
CA ARG A 30 6.25 -10.64 5.26
C ARG A 30 4.82 -11.18 5.32
N PRO A 31 3.80 -10.44 4.86
CA PRO A 31 2.47 -11.02 4.65
C PRO A 31 2.55 -12.08 3.54
N THR A 32 1.58 -13.00 3.52
CA THR A 32 1.39 -13.86 2.36
C THR A 32 0.73 -13.07 1.22
N VAL A 33 0.92 -13.53 -0.02
CA VAL A 33 0.31 -12.89 -1.19
C VAL A 33 -0.78 -13.81 -1.69
N PHE A 34 -2.04 -13.47 -1.39
CA PHE A 34 -3.15 -14.12 -2.07
C PHE A 34 -3.12 -13.69 -3.55
N GLY A 35 -3.02 -12.38 -3.80
CA GLY A 35 -2.88 -11.78 -5.13
C GLY A 35 -4.21 -11.42 -5.82
N GLY A 36 -4.21 -11.40 -7.16
CA GLY A 36 -5.35 -10.96 -7.98
C GLY A 36 -6.59 -11.87 -7.94
N TYR A 37 -7.78 -11.33 -7.67
CA TYR A 37 -9.06 -12.02 -7.87
C TYR A 37 -9.92 -11.31 -8.91
N ALA A 38 -10.83 -12.03 -9.56
CA ALA A 38 -11.74 -11.47 -10.54
C ALA A 38 -12.89 -12.44 -10.85
N ARG A 39 -14.00 -11.90 -11.36
CA ARG A 39 -15.11 -12.72 -11.87
C ARG A 39 -14.62 -13.66 -12.97
N GLY A 40 -15.00 -14.93 -12.90
CA GLY A 40 -14.61 -15.94 -13.89
C GLY A 40 -13.15 -16.41 -13.82
N TYR A 41 -12.31 -15.81 -12.97
CA TYR A 41 -10.90 -16.20 -12.80
C TYR A 41 -10.66 -16.83 -11.43
N ARG A 42 -10.83 -16.06 -10.37
CA ARG A 42 -10.62 -16.50 -8.98
C ARG A 42 -11.56 -15.73 -8.07
N ARG A 43 -12.29 -16.45 -7.22
CA ARG A 43 -13.25 -15.84 -6.29
C ARG A 43 -12.53 -14.92 -5.28
N PRO A 44 -13.15 -13.80 -4.87
CA PRO A 44 -12.59 -12.96 -3.80
C PRO A 44 -12.38 -13.80 -2.52
N PRO A 45 -11.23 -13.64 -1.83
CA PRO A 45 -10.94 -14.40 -0.62
C PRO A 45 -11.85 -13.95 0.54
N VAL A 46 -11.88 -14.77 1.59
CA VAL A 46 -12.62 -14.47 2.83
C VAL A 46 -11.64 -14.02 3.90
N CYS A 47 -11.86 -12.83 4.46
CA CYS A 47 -11.13 -12.29 5.59
C CYS A 47 -12.05 -12.18 6.81
N GLY A 48 -11.70 -12.84 7.93
CA GLY A 48 -12.48 -12.74 9.17
C GLY A 48 -13.95 -13.14 9.01
N GLY A 49 -14.24 -14.11 8.13
CA GLY A 49 -15.60 -14.57 7.84
C GLY A 49 -16.37 -13.73 6.81
N LYS A 50 -15.82 -12.60 6.35
CA LYS A 50 -16.41 -11.75 5.30
C LYS A 50 -15.65 -11.89 4.00
N ARG A 51 -16.37 -12.02 2.89
CA ARG A 51 -15.77 -12.07 1.54
C ARG A 51 -15.46 -10.65 1.07
N LEU A 52 -14.29 -10.46 0.48
CA LEU A 52 -13.90 -9.15 -0.07
C LEU A 52 -14.83 -8.72 -1.20
N ALA A 53 -15.03 -7.41 -1.32
CA ALA A 53 -15.73 -6.77 -2.43
C ALA A 53 -14.91 -6.86 -3.72
N TYR A 54 -15.56 -6.71 -4.87
CA TYR A 54 -14.85 -6.46 -6.14
C TYR A 54 -14.41 -4.98 -6.19
N MET A 55 -13.54 -4.63 -7.14
CA MET A 55 -12.97 -3.28 -7.27
C MET A 55 -12.29 -2.79 -5.98
N ASN A 56 -11.60 -3.69 -5.27
CA ASN A 56 -10.94 -3.36 -4.00
C ASN A 56 -9.58 -4.05 -3.84
N ALA A 57 -8.67 -3.41 -3.10
CA ALA A 57 -7.47 -4.01 -2.56
C ALA A 57 -7.57 -4.10 -1.02
N PHE A 58 -6.88 -5.07 -0.43
CA PHE A 58 -7.02 -5.30 1.01
C PHE A 58 -5.89 -6.13 1.62
N TYR A 59 -5.41 -5.70 2.78
CA TYR A 59 -4.66 -6.51 3.73
C TYR A 59 -5.58 -7.14 4.78
N CYS A 60 -5.65 -8.47 4.77
CA CYS A 60 -6.39 -9.24 5.76
C CYS A 60 -5.57 -9.48 7.03
N ARG A 61 -5.81 -8.69 8.08
CA ARG A 61 -5.14 -8.86 9.38
C ARG A 61 -5.27 -10.26 10.01
N PRO A 62 -6.46 -10.89 10.12
CA PRO A 62 -6.57 -12.23 10.72
C PRO A 62 -5.97 -13.35 9.84
N GLY A 63 -5.84 -13.13 8.53
CA GLY A 63 -5.27 -14.10 7.60
C GLY A 63 -3.82 -13.83 7.18
N ASP A 64 -3.26 -12.69 7.59
CA ASP A 64 -1.96 -12.13 7.17
C ASP A 64 -1.68 -12.29 5.67
N TYR A 65 -2.59 -11.78 4.83
CA TYR A 65 -2.42 -11.78 3.38
C TYR A 65 -2.86 -10.47 2.74
N ILE A 66 -2.24 -10.12 1.60
CA ILE A 66 -2.72 -9.08 0.70
C ILE A 66 -3.44 -9.67 -0.52
N ALA A 67 -4.50 -9.01 -0.96
CA ALA A 67 -5.29 -9.37 -2.14
C ALA A 67 -5.77 -8.10 -2.88
N TRP A 68 -6.02 -8.21 -4.17
CA TRP A 68 -6.53 -7.12 -4.98
C TRP A 68 -7.43 -7.62 -6.10
N ASP A 69 -8.43 -6.83 -6.47
CA ASP A 69 -9.25 -7.10 -7.63
C ASP A 69 -8.49 -6.77 -8.92
N LEU A 70 -8.55 -7.65 -9.93
CA LEU A 70 -7.88 -7.41 -11.21
C LEU A 70 -8.57 -6.36 -12.08
N GLY A 71 -9.85 -6.03 -11.82
CA GLY A 71 -10.53 -4.89 -12.43
C GLY A 71 -9.92 -3.59 -11.92
N LEU A 72 -9.87 -3.40 -10.59
CA LEU A 72 -9.22 -2.24 -9.96
C LEU A 72 -7.79 -2.03 -10.50
N MET A 73 -6.98 -3.09 -10.55
CA MET A 73 -5.61 -2.97 -11.05
C MET A 73 -5.54 -2.62 -12.53
N ARG A 74 -6.47 -3.11 -13.36
CA ARG A 74 -6.46 -2.82 -14.81
C ARG A 74 -6.95 -1.41 -15.11
N ASP A 75 -7.99 -0.96 -14.42
CA ASP A 75 -8.60 0.34 -14.63
C ASP A 75 -7.57 1.43 -14.27
N GLY A 76 -6.94 1.33 -13.10
CA GLY A 76 -5.88 2.25 -12.71
C GLY A 76 -4.60 2.15 -13.54
N TYR A 77 -4.22 0.94 -13.97
CA TYR A 77 -3.05 0.76 -14.85
C TYR A 77 -3.22 1.47 -16.21
N SER A 78 -4.45 1.79 -16.62
CA SER A 78 -4.70 2.59 -17.82
C SER A 78 -4.32 4.07 -17.67
N SER A 79 -4.22 4.55 -16.42
CA SER A 79 -3.79 5.90 -16.06
C SER A 79 -2.28 5.98 -15.77
N GLY A 80 -1.59 4.85 -15.59
CA GLY A 80 -0.17 4.80 -15.25
C GLY A 80 0.22 3.49 -14.56
N ASP A 81 1.43 2.98 -14.79
CA ASP A 81 1.84 1.70 -14.19
C ASP A 81 2.28 1.85 -12.72
N ALA A 82 2.60 3.07 -12.28
CA ALA A 82 2.89 3.40 -10.88
C ALA A 82 1.70 3.09 -9.95
N TRP A 83 0.48 3.04 -10.49
CA TRP A 83 -0.73 2.61 -9.77
C TRP A 83 -0.54 1.28 -9.02
N VAL A 84 0.09 0.30 -9.69
CA VAL A 84 0.32 -1.04 -9.14
C VAL A 84 1.22 -0.98 -7.91
N TYR A 85 2.26 -0.14 -7.98
CA TYR A 85 3.21 0.05 -6.89
C TYR A 85 2.53 0.72 -5.71
N LEU A 86 1.69 1.74 -5.95
CA LEU A 86 0.93 2.42 -4.91
C LEU A 86 0.01 1.45 -4.15
N ILE A 87 -0.85 0.73 -4.86
CA ILE A 87 -1.82 -0.20 -4.25
C ILE A 87 -1.07 -1.25 -3.41
N ILE A 88 -0.03 -1.88 -3.98
CA ILE A 88 0.71 -2.92 -3.27
C ILE A 88 1.43 -2.34 -2.05
N ALA A 89 2.09 -1.18 -2.18
CA ALA A 89 2.80 -0.56 -1.06
C ALA A 89 1.85 -0.10 0.06
N HIS A 90 0.66 0.40 -0.28
CA HIS A 90 -0.39 0.76 0.67
C HIS A 90 -0.86 -0.46 1.48
N GLU A 91 -1.25 -1.55 0.82
CA GLU A 91 -1.69 -2.76 1.51
C GLU A 91 -0.55 -3.41 2.33
N TRP A 92 0.69 -3.30 1.85
CA TRP A 92 1.85 -3.71 2.64
C TRP A 92 2.08 -2.81 3.86
N GLY A 93 1.71 -1.53 3.78
CA GLY A 93 1.68 -0.59 4.90
C GLY A 93 0.76 -1.07 6.02
N HIS A 94 -0.43 -1.57 5.71
CA HIS A 94 -1.30 -2.21 6.70
C HIS A 94 -0.70 -3.48 7.31
N ALA A 95 0.00 -4.28 6.50
CA ALA A 95 0.74 -5.42 7.01
C ALA A 95 1.80 -4.96 8.02
N VAL A 96 2.57 -3.91 7.70
CA VAL A 96 3.55 -3.31 8.62
C VAL A 96 2.87 -2.87 9.91
N GLN A 97 1.78 -2.10 9.84
CA GLN A 97 1.00 -1.67 11.00
C GLN A 97 0.59 -2.85 11.91
N ALA A 98 0.19 -3.98 11.33
CA ALA A 98 -0.18 -5.16 12.10
C ALA A 98 0.97 -5.81 12.89
N ARG A 99 2.22 -5.47 12.55
CA ARG A 99 3.44 -5.92 13.24
C ARG A 99 3.96 -4.88 14.24
N LEU A 100 3.43 -3.66 14.23
CA LEU A 100 3.86 -2.59 15.13
C LEU A 100 3.15 -2.67 16.48
N ASN A 101 3.82 -2.12 17.50
CA ASN A 101 3.16 -1.83 18.77
C ASN A 101 2.07 -0.76 18.56
N ALA A 102 0.99 -0.83 19.35
CA ALA A 102 -0.17 0.04 19.19
C ALA A 102 0.17 1.54 19.23
N GLY A 103 1.18 1.95 20.00
CA GLY A 103 1.63 3.36 20.08
C GLY A 103 2.31 3.87 18.81
N LEU A 104 2.72 2.98 17.89
CA LEU A 104 3.32 3.34 16.61
C LEU A 104 2.30 3.34 15.47
N VAL A 105 1.06 2.91 15.72
CA VAL A 105 -0.01 2.88 14.74
C VAL A 105 -0.86 4.14 14.91
N SER A 106 -0.95 4.95 13.86
CA SER A 106 -1.79 6.16 13.86
C SER A 106 -3.27 5.81 14.03
N ARG A 107 -4.05 6.73 14.61
CA ARG A 107 -5.52 6.65 14.57
C ARG A 107 -6.03 6.73 13.13
N ALA A 108 -5.40 7.54 12.29
CA ALA A 108 -5.64 7.60 10.85
C ALA A 108 -4.80 6.52 10.16
N LYS A 109 -5.25 5.27 10.25
CA LYS A 109 -4.50 4.10 9.76
C LYS A 109 -4.27 4.14 8.26
N GLU A 110 -5.27 4.52 7.48
CA GLU A 110 -5.18 4.62 6.02
C GLU A 110 -4.13 5.66 5.59
N LEU A 111 -4.17 6.85 6.19
CA LEU A 111 -3.17 7.89 5.93
C LEU A 111 -1.75 7.47 6.34
N GLN A 112 -1.62 6.72 7.44
CA GLN A 112 -0.33 6.14 7.79
C GLN A 112 0.11 5.07 6.78
N ALA A 113 -0.80 4.29 6.20
CA ALA A 113 -0.46 3.33 5.15
C ALA A 113 0.00 4.04 3.87
N ASP A 114 -0.64 5.13 3.46
CA ASP A 114 -0.17 6.00 2.36
C ASP A 114 1.22 6.58 2.66
N CYS A 115 1.45 7.06 3.88
CA CYS A 115 2.78 7.54 4.28
C CYS A 115 3.85 6.44 4.21
N LEU A 116 3.55 5.25 4.74
CA LEU A 116 4.47 4.11 4.69
C LEU A 116 4.72 3.67 3.24
N ALA A 117 3.72 3.75 2.35
CA ALA A 117 3.90 3.49 0.93
C ALA A 117 4.91 4.47 0.31
N GLY A 118 4.77 5.78 0.57
CA GLY A 118 5.73 6.79 0.11
C GLY A 118 7.14 6.55 0.65
N ALA A 119 7.27 6.25 1.95
CA ALA A 119 8.56 5.94 2.57
C ALA A 119 9.25 4.74 1.94
N VAL A 120 8.51 3.69 1.60
CA VAL A 120 9.05 2.46 1.01
C VAL A 120 9.43 2.65 -0.45
N LEU A 121 8.59 3.29 -1.26
CA LEU A 121 8.88 3.48 -2.69
C LEU A 121 10.08 4.40 -2.89
N TYR A 122 10.12 5.54 -2.19
CA TYR A 122 11.27 6.45 -2.28
C TYR A 122 12.51 5.90 -1.59
N GLY A 123 12.34 5.18 -0.47
CA GLY A 123 13.44 4.47 0.19
C GLY A 123 14.05 3.39 -0.72
N ALA A 124 13.22 2.60 -1.38
CA ALA A 124 13.68 1.59 -2.33
C ALA A 124 14.35 2.20 -3.57
N ALA A 125 13.89 3.37 -4.02
CA ALA A 125 14.54 4.13 -5.08
C ALA A 125 15.92 4.64 -4.64
N TYR A 126 16.03 5.13 -3.40
CA TYR A 126 17.31 5.51 -2.80
C TYR A 126 18.28 4.31 -2.67
N ASP A 127 17.76 3.14 -2.31
CA ASP A 127 18.55 1.89 -2.24
C ASP A 127 18.92 1.32 -3.62
N GLY A 128 18.39 1.88 -4.72
CA GLY A 128 18.60 1.40 -6.09
C GLY A 128 17.86 0.09 -6.42
N THR A 129 16.87 -0.29 -5.62
CA THR A 129 16.05 -1.51 -5.84
C THR A 129 14.77 -1.22 -6.61
N LEU A 130 14.37 0.05 -6.69
CA LEU A 130 13.34 0.60 -7.56
C LEU A 130 13.97 1.71 -8.39
N ARG A 131 13.50 1.92 -9.62
CA ARG A 131 13.84 3.10 -10.42
C ARG A 131 12.54 3.68 -10.93
N PHE A 132 12.23 4.91 -10.52
CA PHE A 132 11.11 5.65 -11.09
C PHE A 132 11.38 5.93 -12.56
N GLU A 133 10.38 5.68 -13.39
CA GLU A 133 10.35 6.06 -14.79
C GLU A 133 9.85 7.51 -14.93
N SER A 134 9.88 8.01 -16.16
CA SER A 134 9.40 9.37 -16.43
C SER A 134 7.88 9.37 -16.38
N GLY A 135 7.30 10.08 -15.41
CA GLY A 135 5.85 10.16 -15.21
C GLY A 135 5.36 9.50 -13.92
N ASP A 136 6.12 8.55 -13.35
CA ASP A 136 5.66 7.80 -12.17
C ASP A 136 5.32 8.68 -10.97
N VAL A 137 6.05 9.78 -10.77
CA VAL A 137 5.81 10.67 -9.63
C VAL A 137 4.47 11.39 -9.78
N GLU A 138 4.16 11.84 -10.99
CA GLU A 138 2.87 12.43 -11.35
C GLU A 138 1.76 11.38 -11.28
N GLU A 139 1.97 10.18 -11.84
CA GLU A 139 1.03 9.06 -11.80
C GLU A 139 0.67 8.65 -10.36
N LEU A 140 1.64 8.63 -9.44
CA LEU A 140 1.38 8.34 -8.02
C LEU A 140 0.49 9.41 -7.37
N ALA A 141 0.69 10.68 -7.69
CA ALA A 141 -0.11 11.78 -7.17
C ALA A 141 -1.54 11.76 -7.72
N ASP A 142 -1.68 11.47 -9.02
CA ASP A 142 -2.97 11.33 -9.69
C ASP A 142 -3.73 10.11 -9.14
N ALA A 143 -3.06 8.96 -8.96
CA ALA A 143 -3.65 7.76 -8.37
C ALA A 143 -4.17 7.98 -6.94
N LEU A 144 -3.41 8.69 -6.10
CA LEU A 144 -3.84 9.06 -4.75
C LEU A 144 -5.07 9.98 -4.74
N THR A 145 -5.19 10.83 -5.76
CA THR A 145 -6.32 11.74 -5.94
C THR A 145 -7.55 10.97 -6.41
N GLU A 146 -7.41 10.14 -7.44
CA GLU A 146 -8.49 9.31 -8.00
C GLU A 146 -9.07 8.36 -6.94
N LEU A 147 -8.20 7.67 -6.20
CA LEU A 147 -8.61 6.75 -5.13
C LEU A 147 -9.20 7.46 -3.89
N ALA A 148 -9.16 8.80 -3.83
CA ALA A 148 -9.82 9.56 -2.78
C ALA A 148 -11.25 9.99 -3.16
N ASP A 149 -11.57 9.99 -4.46
CA ASP A 149 -12.83 10.55 -4.99
C ASP A 149 -13.93 9.48 -5.21
N GLU A 150 -13.68 8.20 -4.88
CA GLU A 150 -14.66 7.13 -5.08
C GLU A 150 -15.77 7.08 -4.00
N THR A 151 -17.02 7.10 -4.46
CA THR A 151 -18.28 7.23 -3.69
C THR A 151 -18.89 5.86 -3.27
N PRO A 152 -20.11 5.83 -2.69
CA PRO A 152 -20.51 5.43 -1.31
C PRO A 152 -20.30 3.95 -0.88
N TRP A 153 -19.55 3.13 -1.61
CA TRP A 153 -19.49 1.67 -1.40
C TRP A 153 -18.25 1.14 -0.69
N THR A 154 -17.30 2.01 -0.34
CA THR A 154 -16.25 1.74 0.64
C THR A 154 -16.66 2.36 1.98
N ASP A 155 -16.08 1.98 3.11
CA ASP A 155 -16.17 2.80 4.32
C ASP A 155 -15.35 4.10 4.07
N VAL A 156 -15.85 4.98 3.20
CA VAL A 156 -15.22 6.23 2.69
C VAL A 156 -14.82 7.18 3.85
N GLY A 157 -15.31 6.92 5.06
CA GLY A 157 -14.95 7.68 6.26
C GLY A 157 -13.48 7.56 6.72
N ASP A 158 -12.76 6.51 6.32
CA ASP A 158 -11.45 6.19 6.94
C ASP A 158 -10.23 6.51 6.06
N HIS A 159 -10.35 6.57 4.72
CA HIS A 159 -9.19 6.77 3.81
C HIS A 159 -8.66 8.21 3.76
N GLY A 160 -9.48 9.20 4.14
CA GLY A 160 -9.16 10.62 4.04
C GLY A 160 -9.38 11.19 2.63
N ASN A 161 -9.39 12.51 2.50
CA ASN A 161 -9.56 13.19 1.21
C ASN A 161 -8.26 13.20 0.39
N ALA A 162 -8.36 13.55 -0.90
CA ALA A 162 -7.23 13.56 -1.85
C ALA A 162 -6.01 14.32 -1.28
N THR A 163 -6.23 15.51 -0.73
CA THR A 163 -5.17 16.33 -0.13
C THR A 163 -4.48 15.62 1.04
N GLN A 164 -5.23 14.95 1.91
CA GLN A 164 -4.68 14.22 3.05
C GLN A 164 -3.84 13.03 2.59
N ARG A 165 -4.31 12.28 1.59
CA ARG A 165 -3.61 11.11 1.04
C ARG A 165 -2.31 11.50 0.36
N VAL A 166 -2.35 12.47 -0.56
CA VAL A 166 -1.16 13.03 -1.21
C VAL A 166 -0.18 13.60 -0.19
N SER A 167 -0.67 14.35 0.80
CA SER A 167 0.18 14.93 1.85
C SER A 167 0.86 13.85 2.70
N SER A 168 0.13 12.80 3.08
CA SER A 168 0.67 11.71 3.91
C SER A 168 1.71 10.90 3.13
N PHE A 169 1.41 10.55 1.88
CA PHE A 169 2.37 9.87 1.00
C PHE A 169 3.65 10.71 0.82
N THR A 170 3.51 12.00 0.54
CA THR A 170 4.63 12.95 0.39
C THR A 170 5.46 13.07 1.68
N GLN A 171 4.81 13.03 2.84
CA GLN A 171 5.50 13.03 4.13
C GLN A 171 6.42 11.81 4.26
N GLY A 172 5.95 10.62 3.90
CA GLY A 172 6.76 9.41 3.88
C GLY A 172 7.89 9.47 2.85
N ALA A 173 7.59 9.94 1.64
CA ALA A 173 8.59 10.13 0.59
C ALA A 173 9.75 11.04 1.03
N ARG A 174 9.44 12.12 1.77
CA ARG A 174 10.41 13.13 2.19
C ARG A 174 11.16 12.78 3.48
N TYR A 175 10.48 12.17 4.44
CA TYR A 175 11.00 11.97 5.80
C TYR A 175 11.18 10.50 6.18
N GLY A 176 10.93 9.58 5.26
CA GLY A 176 11.04 8.15 5.45
C GLY A 176 10.07 7.62 6.53
N VAL A 177 10.37 6.42 7.04
CA VAL A 177 9.50 5.72 7.99
C VAL A 177 9.26 6.51 9.28
N TYR A 178 10.28 7.21 9.80
CA TYR A 178 10.12 8.05 11.00
C TYR A 178 9.10 9.16 10.83
N GLY A 179 8.96 9.70 9.61
CA GLY A 179 7.94 10.70 9.29
C GLY A 179 6.50 10.18 9.39
N CYS A 180 6.31 8.86 9.35
CA CYS A 180 4.99 8.21 9.37
C CYS A 180 4.55 7.75 10.76
N LEU A 181 5.39 7.90 11.77
CA LEU A 181 5.09 7.45 13.13
C LEU A 181 4.42 8.59 13.92
N PRO A 182 3.46 8.28 14.79
CA PRO A 182 2.89 9.28 15.70
C PRO A 182 3.99 9.96 16.52
N SER A 183 3.93 11.28 16.65
CA SER A 183 4.76 12.01 17.60
C SER A 183 4.50 11.48 19.01
N SER A 184 5.55 11.05 19.70
CA SER A 184 5.51 10.67 21.11
C SER A 184 5.28 11.87 22.02
#